data_AF-A0A175WD80-F1
#
_entry.id   AF-A0A175WD80-F1
#
_cell.length_a   1.000
_cell.length_b   1.000
_cell.length_c   1.000
_cell.angle_alpha   90.00
_cell.angle_beta   90.00
_cell.angle_gamma   90.00
#
_symmetry.space_group_name_H-M   'P 1'
#
loop_
_entity.id
_entity.type
_entity.pdbx_description
1 polymer ?
#
loop_
_entity_poly.entity_id
_entity_poly.type
_entity_poly.pdbx_seq_one_letter_code
_entity_poly.pdbx_strand_id
1 'polypeptide(L)'
;MASANAETGGQNNGEIIQGDVDYDGRVILYMLKADETNYINYIKPIILAEELGISYVLSCIDTRDEWYYSVHPERYVPALKDKDPDTGQTLFVFEGTACLQYLAERWDTAGDWAGRTAFERGSVLSWTAYQTAGIGPTAKYWLYFLRGYPNRQEPVQLPRTIEKYMIS
;
A
#
# COMPACT_ATOMS: atom_id res chain seq x y z
N MET A 1 -5.26 -23.13 -27.93
CA MET A 1 -5.98 -21.85 -28.16
C MET A 1 -5.33 -20.84 -27.25
N ALA A 2 -4.53 -19.92 -27.78
CA ALA A 2 -3.99 -18.82 -27.00
C ALA A 2 -5.15 -17.85 -26.71
N SER A 3 -5.48 -17.65 -25.44
CA SER A 3 -6.47 -16.65 -25.04
C SER A 3 -5.93 -15.27 -25.40
N ALA A 4 -6.81 -14.46 -25.98
CA ALA A 4 -6.53 -13.10 -26.41
C ALA A 4 -5.85 -12.30 -25.29
N ASN A 5 -4.67 -11.77 -25.57
CA ASN A 5 -4.14 -10.61 -24.86
C ASN A 5 -5.20 -9.52 -25.02
N ALA A 6 -5.97 -9.27 -23.97
CA ALA A 6 -6.81 -8.09 -23.90
C ALA A 6 -5.90 -6.91 -24.21
N GLU A 7 -6.27 -6.16 -25.25
CA GLU A 7 -5.61 -4.90 -25.60
C GLU A 7 -5.68 -3.99 -24.38
N THR A 8 -4.65 -4.01 -23.54
CA THR A 8 -4.43 -2.98 -22.52
C THR A 8 -4.02 -1.72 -23.28
N GLY A 9 -5.01 -1.08 -23.92
CA GLY A 9 -4.84 0.24 -24.50
C GLY A 9 -4.17 1.12 -23.46
N GLY A 10 -3.07 1.77 -23.85
CA GLY A 10 -2.20 2.53 -22.97
C GLY A 10 -2.91 3.69 -22.29
N GLN A 11 -3.73 3.39 -21.29
CA GLN A 11 -4.26 4.36 -20.36
C GLN A 11 -3.07 4.87 -19.53
N ASN A 12 -3.05 6.18 -19.27
CA ASN A 12 -2.03 6.87 -18.48
C ASN A 12 -1.94 6.26 -17.07
N ASN A 13 -1.13 5.21 -16.90
CA ASN A 13 -0.76 4.69 -15.59
C ASN A 13 -0.05 5.79 -14.82
N GLY A 14 -0.43 5.97 -13.56
CA GLY A 14 0.16 7.02 -12.72
C GLY A 14 -0.44 8.41 -12.91
N GLU A 15 -1.57 8.56 -13.61
CA GLU A 15 -2.34 9.82 -13.53
C GLU A 15 -2.63 10.16 -12.06
N ILE A 16 -2.34 11.40 -11.67
CA ILE A 16 -2.53 11.87 -10.30
C ILE A 16 -3.80 12.70 -10.22
N ILE A 17 -4.70 12.29 -9.35
CA ILE A 17 -5.97 12.94 -9.02
C ILE A 17 -6.04 13.26 -7.51
N GLN A 18 -7.11 13.91 -7.08
CA GLN A 18 -7.37 14.23 -5.67
C GLN A 18 -8.77 13.76 -5.26
N GLY A 19 -8.88 13.26 -4.04
CA GLY A 19 -10.16 12.88 -3.43
C GLY A 19 -10.71 11.53 -3.90
N ASP A 20 -12.00 11.30 -3.62
CA ASP A 20 -12.73 10.17 -4.18
C ASP A 20 -13.33 10.55 -5.54
N VAL A 21 -12.98 9.79 -6.58
CA VAL A 21 -13.51 9.98 -7.94
C VAL A 21 -14.29 8.77 -8.40
N ASP A 22 -15.10 8.94 -9.43
CA ASP A 22 -15.82 7.83 -10.04
C ASP A 22 -14.86 6.84 -10.70
N TYR A 23 -15.21 5.55 -10.60
CA TYR A 23 -14.45 4.47 -11.21
C TYR A 23 -14.61 4.50 -12.73
N ASP A 24 -13.50 4.63 -13.45
CA ASP A 24 -13.44 4.73 -14.92
C ASP A 24 -12.87 3.49 -15.61
N GLY A 25 -12.77 2.37 -14.89
CA GLY A 25 -12.12 1.14 -15.35
C GLY A 25 -10.71 0.96 -14.82
N ARG A 26 -10.14 1.96 -14.15
CA ARG A 26 -8.82 1.90 -13.52
C ARG A 26 -8.94 1.74 -12.01
N VAL A 27 -8.04 0.95 -11.42
CA VAL A 27 -7.93 0.86 -9.96
C VAL A 27 -7.48 2.22 -9.42
N ILE A 28 -8.20 2.76 -8.43
CA ILE A 28 -7.81 4.01 -7.77
C ILE A 28 -6.99 3.66 -6.53
N LEU A 29 -5.72 4.05 -6.51
CA LEU A 29 -4.82 3.85 -5.38
C LEU A 29 -4.75 5.12 -4.53
N TYR A 30 -5.25 5.06 -3.29
CA TYR A 30 -5.18 6.19 -2.36
C TYR A 30 -3.83 6.23 -1.64
N MET A 31 -3.21 7.41 -1.64
CA MET A 31 -1.90 7.63 -1.07
C MET A 31 -1.71 9.04 -0.55
N LEU A 32 -0.64 9.21 0.23
CA LEU A 32 -0.19 10.52 0.67
C LEU A 32 0.93 11.02 -0.25
N LYS A 33 1.06 12.34 -0.34
CA LYS A 33 2.24 12.95 -0.96
C LYS A 33 3.51 12.45 -0.27
N ALA A 34 4.50 12.07 -1.06
CA ALA A 34 5.79 11.64 -0.55
C ALA A 34 6.48 12.73 0.28
N ASP A 35 6.85 12.36 1.50
CA ASP A 35 7.83 13.04 2.33
C ASP A 35 8.95 12.05 2.70
N GLU A 36 9.94 12.49 3.46
CA GLU A 36 11.11 11.67 3.82
C GLU A 36 10.80 10.35 4.54
N THR A 37 9.58 10.16 5.05
CA THR A 37 9.26 9.04 5.97
C THR A 37 7.98 8.28 5.60
N ASN A 38 7.03 8.90 4.92
CA ASN A 38 5.70 8.33 4.73
C ASN A 38 5.61 7.37 3.53
N TYR A 39 6.60 7.33 2.63
CA TYR A 39 6.51 6.60 1.35
C TYR A 39 6.51 5.07 1.44
N ILE A 40 6.98 4.51 2.55
CA ILE A 40 7.32 3.09 2.64
C ILE A 40 6.07 2.18 2.50
N ASN A 41 4.89 2.64 2.92
CA ASN A 41 3.70 1.77 2.93
C ASN A 41 2.87 1.82 1.65
N TYR A 42 2.64 3.01 1.08
CA TYR A 42 1.74 3.14 -0.07
C TYR A 42 2.40 2.83 -1.42
N ILE A 43 3.73 2.74 -1.48
CA ILE A 43 4.43 2.36 -2.72
C ILE A 43 4.21 0.89 -3.11
N LYS A 44 3.91 0.02 -2.15
CA LYS A 44 3.77 -1.43 -2.36
C LYS A 44 2.71 -1.80 -3.41
N PRO A 45 1.45 -1.34 -3.31
CA PRO A 45 0.45 -1.62 -4.34
C PRO A 45 0.78 -0.95 -5.69
N ILE A 46 1.49 0.19 -5.70
CA ILE A 46 1.94 0.81 -6.96
C ILE A 46 2.91 -0.10 -7.69
N ILE A 47 3.93 -0.60 -6.97
CA ILE A 47 4.93 -1.51 -7.53
C ILE A 47 4.22 -2.73 -8.11
N LEU A 48 3.33 -3.37 -7.35
CA LEU A 48 2.63 -4.55 -7.87
C LEU A 48 1.70 -4.20 -9.05
N ALA A 49 1.05 -3.04 -9.05
CA ALA A 49 0.21 -2.62 -10.17
C ALA A 49 1.02 -2.42 -11.46
N GLU A 50 2.22 -1.81 -11.36
CA GLU A 50 3.16 -1.67 -12.47
C GLU A 50 3.65 -3.03 -12.99
N GLU A 51 4.05 -3.92 -12.08
CA GLU A 51 4.55 -5.25 -12.42
C GLU A 51 3.49 -6.16 -13.05
N LEU A 52 2.22 -6.00 -12.66
CA LEU A 52 1.08 -6.70 -13.27
C LEU A 52 0.60 -6.03 -14.57
N GLY A 53 1.10 -4.84 -14.91
CA GLY A 53 0.68 -4.09 -16.08
C GLY A 53 -0.79 -3.65 -16.04
N ILE A 54 -1.37 -3.46 -14.86
CA ILE A 54 -2.79 -3.09 -14.71
C ILE A 54 -2.96 -1.58 -14.85
N SER A 55 -4.14 -1.16 -15.30
CA SER A 55 -4.48 0.27 -15.39
C SER A 55 -4.90 0.83 -14.05
N TYR A 56 -4.23 1.90 -13.60
CA TYR A 56 -4.48 2.51 -12.29
C TYR A 56 -4.32 4.04 -12.30
N VAL A 57 -4.93 4.68 -11.31
CA VAL A 57 -4.75 6.12 -11.00
C VAL A 57 -4.31 6.31 -9.56
N LEU A 58 -3.57 7.38 -9.31
CA LEU A 58 -3.08 7.74 -8.00
C LEU A 58 -3.94 8.87 -7.43
N SER A 59 -4.72 8.58 -6.39
CA SER A 59 -5.41 9.62 -5.62
C SER A 59 -4.53 10.07 -4.46
N CYS A 60 -3.98 11.27 -4.60
CA CYS A 60 -3.21 11.92 -3.54
C CYS A 60 -4.20 12.63 -2.60
N ILE A 61 -4.37 12.10 -1.39
CA ILE A 61 -5.39 12.53 -0.43
C ILE A 61 -4.78 13.23 0.79
N ASP A 62 -5.65 13.87 1.57
CA ASP A 62 -5.40 14.19 2.98
C ASP A 62 -6.19 13.22 3.86
N THR A 63 -5.50 12.44 4.69
CA THR A 63 -6.17 11.48 5.59
C THR A 63 -6.99 12.16 6.69
N ARG A 64 -6.93 13.49 6.81
CA ARG A 64 -7.79 14.27 7.70
C ARG A 64 -9.17 14.57 7.11
N ASP A 65 -9.36 14.39 5.81
CA ASP A 65 -10.64 14.63 5.16
C ASP A 65 -11.71 13.65 5.69
N GLU A 66 -12.92 14.15 5.97
CA GLU A 66 -13.99 13.34 6.56
C GLU A 66 -14.54 12.27 5.62
N TRP A 67 -14.57 12.52 4.31
CA TRP A 67 -15.07 11.55 3.34
C TRP A 67 -14.28 10.24 3.37
N TYR A 68 -13.00 10.28 3.77
CA TYR A 68 -12.11 9.13 3.74
C TYR A 68 -12.46 8.04 4.78
N TYR A 69 -13.30 8.35 5.78
CA TYR A 69 -13.85 7.34 6.69
C TYR A 69 -14.66 6.26 5.95
N SER A 70 -15.22 6.57 4.78
CA SER A 70 -15.92 5.59 3.94
C SER A 70 -14.98 4.57 3.28
N VAL A 71 -13.69 4.91 3.15
CA VAL A 71 -12.65 4.05 2.55
C VAL A 71 -11.89 3.27 3.61
N HIS A 72 -11.51 3.94 4.71
CA HIS A 72 -10.71 3.34 5.77
C HIS A 72 -11.16 3.87 7.14
N PRO A 73 -11.51 3.01 8.11
CA PRO A 73 -12.02 3.44 9.42
C PRO A 73 -11.02 4.31 10.20
N GLU A 74 -9.74 3.92 10.19
CA GLU A 74 -8.65 4.71 10.77
C GLU A 74 -7.98 5.71 9.80
N ARG A 75 -8.49 5.83 8.56
CA ARG A 75 -7.96 6.73 7.54
C ARG A 75 -6.47 6.53 7.23
N TYR A 76 -6.00 5.27 7.17
CA TYR A 76 -4.63 4.96 6.76
C TYR A 76 -4.50 4.72 5.27
N VAL A 77 -3.27 4.86 4.78
CA VAL A 77 -2.85 4.47 3.43
C VAL A 77 -1.78 3.36 3.50
N PRO A 78 -1.70 2.47 2.50
CA PRO A 78 -2.51 2.46 1.28
C PRO A 78 -3.94 1.95 1.52
N ALA A 79 -4.82 2.43 0.65
CA ALA A 79 -6.08 1.77 0.34
C ALA A 79 -6.29 1.85 -1.18
N LEU A 80 -7.17 1.02 -1.72
CA LEU A 80 -7.60 1.09 -3.11
C LEU A 80 -9.11 1.02 -3.24
N LYS A 81 -9.62 1.62 -4.30
CA LYS A 81 -11.00 1.48 -4.77
C LYS A 81 -10.97 0.75 -6.11
N ASP A 82 -11.84 -0.25 -6.21
CA ASP A 82 -12.08 -0.99 -7.44
C ASP A 82 -13.59 -1.24 -7.59
N LYS A 83 -13.98 -1.76 -8.76
CA LYS A 83 -15.32 -2.22 -9.03
C LYS A 83 -15.29 -3.70 -9.35
N ASP A 84 -16.11 -4.45 -8.63
CA ASP A 84 -16.29 -5.87 -8.88
C ASP A 84 -16.85 -6.06 -10.31
N PRO A 85 -16.20 -6.89 -11.16
CA PRO A 85 -16.57 -7.01 -12.57
C PRO A 85 -17.89 -7.76 -12.78
N ASP A 86 -18.30 -8.60 -11.82
CA ASP A 86 -19.45 -9.49 -11.95
C ASP A 86 -20.73 -8.82 -11.41
N THR A 87 -20.60 -8.11 -10.29
CA THR A 87 -21.70 -7.47 -9.56
C THR A 87 -21.79 -5.97 -9.83
N GLY A 88 -20.71 -5.35 -10.31
CA GLY A 88 -20.62 -3.90 -10.46
C GLY A 88 -20.55 -3.15 -9.12
N GLN A 89 -20.37 -3.85 -7.99
CA GLN A 89 -20.27 -3.20 -6.69
C GLN A 89 -18.92 -2.50 -6.53
N THR A 90 -18.95 -1.28 -6.02
CA THR A 90 -17.73 -0.61 -5.56
C THR A 90 -17.24 -1.29 -4.30
N LEU A 91 -15.94 -1.56 -4.23
CA LEU A 91 -15.29 -2.08 -3.05
C LEU A 91 -14.05 -1.26 -2.70
N PHE A 92 -13.73 -1.26 -1.41
CA PHE A 92 -12.51 -0.68 -0.87
C PHE A 92 -11.67 -1.77 -0.22
N VAL A 93 -10.39 -1.81 -0.56
CA VAL A 93 -9.42 -2.68 0.10
C VAL A 93 -8.40 -1.81 0.80
N PHE A 94 -8.23 -2.03 2.09
CA PHE A 94 -7.28 -1.29 2.92
C PHE A 94 -6.35 -2.28 3.64
N GLU A 95 -5.23 -1.78 4.17
CA GLU A 95 -4.04 -2.52 4.59
C GLU A 95 -3.14 -2.94 3.43
N GLY A 96 -1.83 -2.68 3.57
CA GLY A 96 -0.87 -2.90 2.49
C GLY A 96 -0.81 -4.36 2.02
N THR A 97 -0.82 -5.33 2.93
CA THR A 97 -0.82 -6.75 2.55
C THR A 97 -2.12 -7.17 1.87
N ALA A 98 -3.27 -6.68 2.34
CA ALA A 98 -4.56 -6.99 1.72
C ALA A 98 -4.67 -6.36 0.32
N CYS A 99 -4.17 -5.13 0.12
CA CYS A 99 -4.08 -4.51 -1.20
C CYS A 99 -3.24 -5.38 -2.15
N LEU A 100 -2.06 -5.85 -1.73
CA LEU A 100 -1.21 -6.71 -2.55
C LEU A 100 -1.91 -8.03 -2.91
N GLN A 101 -2.54 -8.67 -1.94
CA GLN A 101 -3.27 -9.92 -2.15
C GLN A 101 -4.46 -9.75 -3.09
N TYR A 102 -5.21 -8.66 -2.95
CA TYR A 102 -6.33 -8.34 -3.82
C TYR A 102 -5.87 -8.13 -5.27
N LEU A 103 -4.82 -7.32 -5.49
CA LEU A 103 -4.27 -7.08 -6.82
C LEU A 103 -3.77 -8.39 -7.47
N ALA A 104 -3.06 -9.22 -6.69
CA ALA A 104 -2.59 -10.50 -7.19
C ALA A 104 -3.76 -11.45 -7.54
N GLU A 105 -4.76 -11.58 -6.68
CA GLU A 105 -5.92 -12.45 -6.96
C GLU A 105 -6.70 -12.01 -8.21
N ARG A 106 -6.83 -10.69 -8.43
CA ARG A 106 -7.57 -10.15 -9.58
C ARG A 106 -6.81 -10.22 -10.91
N TRP A 107 -5.50 -10.05 -10.90
CA TRP A 107 -4.73 -9.85 -12.13
C TRP A 107 -3.50 -10.76 -12.29
N ASP A 108 -2.96 -11.38 -11.24
CA ASP A 108 -1.85 -12.34 -11.33
C ASP A 108 -2.31 -13.74 -11.77
N THR A 109 -2.85 -13.82 -12.98
CA THR A 109 -3.42 -15.06 -13.53
C THR A 109 -2.40 -16.20 -13.71
N ALA A 110 -1.11 -15.87 -13.88
CA ALA A 110 -0.03 -16.84 -14.00
C ALA A 110 0.49 -17.33 -12.63
N GLY A 111 0.17 -16.61 -11.55
CA GLY A 111 0.70 -16.87 -10.22
C GLY A 111 2.18 -16.51 -10.07
N ASP A 112 2.70 -15.58 -10.88
CA ASP A 112 4.11 -15.19 -10.85
C ASP A 112 4.45 -14.35 -9.61
N TRP A 113 3.45 -13.71 -9.00
CA TRP A 113 3.57 -12.88 -7.79
C TRP A 113 2.96 -13.53 -6.54
N ALA A 114 1.80 -14.16 -6.67
CA ALA A 114 1.11 -14.86 -5.58
C ALA A 114 1.68 -16.28 -5.34
N GLY A 115 2.32 -16.88 -6.34
CA GLY A 115 2.75 -18.27 -6.34
C GLY A 115 1.73 -19.22 -6.96
N ARG A 116 2.25 -20.31 -7.53
CA ARG A 116 1.53 -21.34 -8.29
C ARG A 116 1.23 -22.59 -7.47
N THR A 117 2.02 -22.84 -6.43
CA THR A 117 1.87 -24.00 -5.54
C THR A 117 1.52 -23.58 -4.11
N ALA A 118 1.05 -24.52 -3.29
CA ALA A 118 0.80 -24.27 -1.87
C ALA A 118 2.06 -23.80 -1.13
N PHE A 119 3.25 -24.30 -1.53
CA PHE A 119 4.53 -23.89 -0.96
C PHE A 119 4.87 -22.43 -1.31
N GLU A 120 4.71 -22.04 -2.56
CA GLU A 120 4.98 -20.67 -3.02
C GLU A 120 3.99 -19.69 -2.38
N ARG A 121 2.69 -19.99 -2.43
CA ARG A 121 1.64 -19.17 -1.81
C ARG A 121 1.84 -19.04 -0.29
N GLY A 122 2.16 -20.14 0.38
CA GLY A 122 2.47 -20.14 1.80
C GLY A 122 3.70 -19.29 2.15
N SER A 123 4.73 -19.34 1.30
CA SER A 123 5.93 -18.50 1.44
C SER A 123 5.60 -17.01 1.29
N VAL A 124 4.90 -16.62 0.21
CA VAL A 124 4.48 -15.23 -0.03
C VAL A 124 3.61 -14.71 1.12
N LEU A 125 2.62 -15.51 1.56
CA LEU A 125 1.76 -15.16 2.69
C LEU A 125 2.57 -14.95 3.98
N SER A 126 3.53 -15.83 4.26
CA SER A 126 4.35 -15.74 5.48
C SER A 126 5.20 -14.46 5.50
N TRP A 127 5.86 -14.13 4.38
CA TRP A 127 6.72 -12.95 4.30
C TRP A 127 5.92 -11.64 4.32
N THR A 128 4.79 -11.58 3.62
CA THR A 128 3.94 -10.38 3.61
C THR A 128 3.24 -10.17 4.96
N ALA A 129 2.79 -11.23 5.63
CA ALA A 129 2.26 -11.15 6.99
C ALA A 129 3.34 -10.76 8.01
N TYR A 130 4.55 -11.30 7.89
CA TYR A 130 5.69 -10.92 8.73
C TYR A 130 6.07 -9.44 8.56
N GLN A 131 6.01 -8.91 7.32
CA GLN A 131 6.22 -7.49 7.08
C GLN A 131 5.19 -6.64 7.82
N THR A 132 3.91 -7.00 7.77
CA THR A 132 2.82 -6.20 8.37
C THR A 132 2.71 -6.35 9.88
N ALA A 133 2.78 -7.58 10.41
CA ALA A 133 2.57 -7.86 11.83
C ALA A 133 3.87 -7.98 12.65
N GLY A 134 5.00 -8.25 11.99
CA GLY A 134 6.30 -8.45 12.64
C GLY A 134 7.20 -7.22 12.53
N ILE A 135 8.02 -7.19 11.47
CA ILE A 135 9.10 -6.19 11.36
C ILE A 135 8.59 -4.78 11.06
N GLY A 136 7.45 -4.62 10.36
CA GLY A 136 6.93 -3.32 9.92
C GLY A 136 6.66 -2.34 11.05
N PRO A 137 5.83 -2.69 12.06
CA PRO A 137 5.55 -1.82 13.20
C PRO A 137 6.83 -1.46 13.96
N THR A 138 7.72 -2.45 14.17
CA THR A 138 9.00 -2.24 14.86
C THR A 138 9.90 -1.27 14.10
N ALA A 139 10.02 -1.44 12.77
CA ALA A 139 10.79 -0.54 11.91
C ALA A 139 10.21 0.88 11.90
N LYS A 140 8.88 1.03 11.90
CA LYS A 140 8.20 2.33 12.01
C LYS A 140 8.55 3.02 13.32
N TYR A 141 8.48 2.33 14.46
CA TYR A 141 8.84 2.90 15.76
C TYR A 141 10.33 3.21 15.85
N TRP A 142 11.19 2.33 15.35
CA TRP A 142 12.62 2.57 15.29
C TRP A 142 12.93 3.85 14.51
N LEU A 143 12.35 4.02 13.32
CA LEU A 143 12.53 5.23 12.51
C LEU A 143 11.98 6.48 13.23
N TYR A 144 10.81 6.36 13.87
CA TYR A 144 10.22 7.45 14.65
C TYR A 144 11.13 7.89 15.80
N PHE A 145 11.65 6.98 16.60
CA PHE A 145 12.55 7.34 17.71
C PHE A 145 13.94 7.79 17.27
N LEU A 146 14.38 7.39 16.07
CA LEU A 146 15.66 7.81 15.51
C LEU A 146 15.60 9.21 14.85
N ARG A 147 14.50 9.54 14.16
CA ARG A 147 14.41 10.71 13.27
C ARG A 147 13.15 11.56 13.42
N GLY A 148 12.19 11.15 14.24
CA GLY A 148 10.87 11.81 14.32
C GLY A 148 10.40 12.20 15.71
N TYR A 149 11.17 11.91 16.76
CA TYR A 149 10.82 12.25 18.14
C TYR A 149 11.44 13.59 18.56
N PRO A 150 10.72 14.47 19.29
CA PRO A 150 9.28 14.43 19.55
C PRO A 150 8.46 14.86 18.33
N ASN A 151 9.10 15.52 17.35
CA ASN A 151 8.56 15.84 16.05
C ASN A 151 9.65 15.70 14.97
N ARG A 152 9.26 15.70 13.70
CA ARG A 152 10.17 15.47 12.57
C ARG A 152 10.98 16.71 12.17
N GLN A 153 10.52 17.91 12.51
CA GLN A 153 11.20 19.16 12.20
C GLN A 153 12.44 19.38 13.08
N GLU A 154 12.35 18.96 14.34
CA GLU A 154 13.39 19.13 15.35
C GLU A 154 13.61 17.80 16.10
N PRO A 155 14.19 16.78 15.45
CA PRO A 155 14.36 15.47 16.06
C PRO A 155 15.44 15.48 17.14
N VAL A 156 15.12 14.88 18.28
CA VAL A 156 16.03 14.64 19.41
C VAL A 156 16.14 13.13 19.59
N GLN A 157 17.37 12.61 19.61
CA GLN A 157 17.59 11.21 19.94
C GLN A 157 17.30 11.00 21.42
N LEU A 158 16.46 10.01 21.72
CA LEU A 158 16.22 9.59 23.09
C LEU A 158 17.56 9.12 23.72
N PRO A 159 17.84 9.49 24.98
CA PRO A 159 19.05 9.05 25.67
C PRO A 159 19.14 7.53 25.61
N ARG A 160 20.33 6.99 25.31
CA ARG A 160 20.53 5.54 25.44
C ARG A 160 20.32 5.19 26.91
N THR A 161 19.55 4.13 27.19
CA THR A 161 19.32 3.69 28.57
C THR A 161 20.63 3.57 29.36
N ILE A 162 21.72 3.20 28.69
CA ILE A 162 23.06 3.06 29.28
C ILE A 162 23.71 4.41 29.59
N GLU A 163 23.56 5.44 28.74
CA GLU A 163 24.17 6.77 28.97
C GLU A 163 23.66 7.42 30.24
N LYS A 164 22.40 7.14 30.63
CA LYS A 164 21.82 7.65 31.87
C LYS A 164 22.46 7.07 33.15
N TYR A 165 23.13 5.92 33.06
CA TYR A 165 23.74 5.22 34.21
C TYR A 165 25.28 5.23 34.19
N MET A 166 25.91 5.71 33.10
CA MET A 166 27.35 5.97 33.11
C MET A 166 27.63 7.25 33.90
N ILE A 167 27.74 7.10 35.23
CA ILE A 167 28.38 8.09 36.09
C ILE A 167 29.86 8.08 35.70
N SER A 168 30.36 9.19 35.15
CA SER A 168 31.80 9.41 34.87
C SER A 168 32.63 9.43 36.15
#